data_AF-A0A9Q4XI12-F1
#
_entry.id   AF-A0A9Q4XI12-F1
#
_cell.length_a   1.000
_cell.length_b   1.000
_cell.length_c   1.000
_cell.angle_alpha   90.00
_cell.angle_beta   90.00
_cell.angle_gamma   90.00
#
_symmetry.space_group_name_H-M   'P 1'
#
loop_
_entity.id
_entity.type
_entity.pdbx_description
1 polymer ?
#
loop_
_entity_poly.entity_id
_entity_poly.type
_entity_poly.pdbx_seq_one_letter_code
_entity_poly.pdbx_strand_id
1 'polypeptide(L)'
;KAYMFKSNENNKLDDRYTLINISCPSPVSPVLFSIKADEKMGTTTDNDQTHFGLGTINTTGKIGFFQVSVEKATVDGIDVNIYETDNENNIGIIKTSPQLKIGTLNGFSQDGVTPSKGNNYQLKLKISPTIYSLKETNGPLVDGGELSGSLLFDFSFGS
;
A
#
# COMPACT_ATOMS: atom_id res chain seq x y z
N LYS A 1 -21.78 -10.85 7.45
CA LYS A 1 -22.87 -10.08 6.81
C LYS A 1 -22.83 -10.39 5.32
N ALA A 2 -23.96 -10.73 4.69
CA ALA A 2 -24.01 -10.79 3.24
C ALA A 2 -23.92 -9.35 2.71
N TYR A 3 -22.89 -9.02 1.95
CA TYR A 3 -22.80 -7.73 1.27
C TYR A 3 -23.80 -7.73 0.13
N MET A 4 -24.86 -6.93 0.24
CA MET A 4 -25.80 -6.71 -0.85
C MET A 4 -25.19 -5.68 -1.81
N PHE A 5 -24.45 -6.17 -2.80
CA PHE A 5 -23.84 -5.32 -3.83
C PHE A 5 -24.93 -4.66 -4.68
N LYS A 6 -24.84 -3.35 -4.86
CA LYS A 6 -25.75 -2.59 -5.71
C LYS A 6 -25.25 -2.54 -7.15
N SER A 7 -26.16 -2.27 -8.09
CA SER A 7 -25.84 -2.28 -9.51
C SER A 7 -24.82 -1.23 -9.95
N ASN A 8 -24.76 -0.07 -9.28
CA ASN A 8 -23.98 1.09 -9.71
C ASN A 8 -23.20 1.74 -8.55
N GLU A 9 -23.07 1.07 -7.40
CA GLU A 9 -22.32 1.60 -6.26
C GLU A 9 -21.19 0.65 -5.87
N ASN A 10 -20.02 1.23 -5.66
CA ASN A 10 -18.87 0.54 -5.08
C ASN A 10 -19.09 0.31 -3.58
N ASN A 11 -18.50 -0.75 -3.05
CA ASN A 11 -18.72 -1.20 -1.69
C ASN A 11 -17.38 -1.29 -0.96
N LYS A 12 -17.18 -0.41 0.01
CA LYS A 12 -16.00 -0.45 0.88
C LYS A 12 -16.09 -1.66 1.83
N LEU A 13 -15.00 -2.41 1.93
CA LEU A 13 -14.85 -3.49 2.91
C LEU A 13 -14.13 -2.99 4.16
N ASP A 14 -14.12 -3.82 5.20
CA ASP A 14 -13.38 -3.51 6.43
C ASP A 14 -11.88 -3.37 6.13
N ASP A 15 -11.27 -2.36 6.73
CA ASP A 15 -9.84 -2.13 6.60
C ASP A 15 -9.06 -3.30 7.21
N ARG A 16 -7.95 -3.68 6.57
CA ARG A 16 -7.01 -4.69 7.04
C ARG A 16 -5.68 -4.04 7.40
N TYR A 17 -4.91 -4.71 8.25
CA TYR A 17 -3.64 -4.19 8.72
C TYR A 17 -2.56 -5.25 8.59
N THR A 18 -1.38 -4.81 8.16
CA THR A 18 -0.17 -5.65 8.15
C THR A 18 1.00 -4.90 8.75
N LEU A 19 1.94 -5.63 9.32
CA LEU A 19 3.14 -5.09 9.94
C LEU A 19 4.36 -5.62 9.20
N ILE A 20 5.17 -4.71 8.66
CA ILE A 20 6.48 -5.03 8.10
C ILE A 20 7.53 -4.68 9.14
N ASN A 21 8.41 -5.63 9.43
CA ASN A 21 9.56 -5.44 10.32
C ASN A 21 10.85 -5.62 9.52
N ILE A 22 11.75 -4.66 9.62
CA ILE A 22 13.07 -4.69 8.99
C ILE A 22 14.08 -4.62 10.13
N SER A 23 14.91 -5.66 10.28
CA SER A 23 15.93 -5.73 11.32
C SER A 23 17.31 -5.77 10.67
N CYS A 24 18.18 -4.86 11.10
CA CYS A 24 19.53 -4.69 10.62
C CYS A 24 20.53 -5.05 11.76
N PRO A 25 21.66 -5.71 11.45
CA PRO A 25 22.65 -6.08 12.46
C PRO A 25 23.41 -4.88 13.05
N SER A 26 23.38 -3.73 12.38
CA SER A 26 23.98 -2.47 12.80
C SER A 26 23.13 -1.29 12.32
N PRO A 27 23.28 -0.08 12.89
CA PRO A 27 22.41 1.03 12.52
C PRO A 27 22.60 1.46 11.06
N VAL A 28 21.54 1.38 10.25
CA VAL A 28 21.53 1.75 8.82
C VAL A 28 20.85 3.10 8.63
N SER A 29 21.27 3.91 7.65
CA SER A 29 20.51 5.08 7.17
C SER A 29 21.00 5.50 5.79
N PRO A 30 20.12 5.84 4.84
CA PRO A 30 18.66 5.69 4.91
C PRO A 30 18.21 4.23 4.77
N VAL A 31 16.98 3.95 5.24
CA VAL A 31 16.19 2.80 4.76
C VAL A 31 15.05 3.38 3.94
N LEU A 32 14.95 2.99 2.68
CA LEU A 32 13.93 3.46 1.77
C LEU A 32 13.04 2.30 1.33
N PHE A 33 11.81 2.61 0.93
CA PHE A 33 10.86 1.62 0.44
C PHE A 33 9.96 2.17 -0.64
N SER A 34 9.49 1.28 -1.51
CA SER A 34 8.51 1.60 -2.55
C SER A 34 7.65 0.39 -2.88
N ILE A 35 6.46 0.66 -3.43
CA ILE A 35 5.69 -0.37 -4.14
C ILE A 35 6.24 -0.41 -5.55
N LYS A 36 6.86 -1.51 -5.93
CA LYS A 36 7.48 -1.70 -7.25
C LYS A 36 6.48 -2.14 -8.30
N ALA A 37 5.59 -3.05 -7.91
CA ALA A 37 4.61 -3.63 -8.82
C ALA A 37 3.33 -3.99 -8.08
N ASP A 38 2.21 -3.86 -8.79
CA ASP A 38 0.97 -4.54 -8.48
C ASP A 38 0.81 -5.69 -9.47
N GLU A 39 0.83 -6.93 -8.97
CA GLU A 39 0.72 -8.12 -9.82
C GLU A 39 -0.68 -8.29 -10.43
N LYS A 40 -1.64 -7.47 -9.98
CA LYS A 40 -3.02 -7.42 -10.46
C LYS A 40 -3.37 -6.07 -11.09
N MET A 41 -2.39 -5.24 -11.48
CA MET A 41 -2.60 -3.87 -11.98
C MET A 41 -3.64 -3.77 -13.11
N GLY A 42 -3.67 -4.73 -14.03
CA GLY A 42 -4.65 -4.76 -15.13
C GLY A 42 -6.09 -5.08 -14.71
N THR A 43 -6.39 -5.09 -13.41
CA THR A 43 -7.71 -5.45 -12.87
C THR A 43 -8.45 -4.31 -12.18
N THR A 44 -7.89 -3.10 -12.18
CA THR A 44 -8.61 -1.87 -11.85
C THR A 44 -9.42 -1.37 -13.06
N THR A 45 -10.32 -0.42 -12.84
CA THR A 45 -11.09 0.26 -13.91
C THR A 45 -10.56 1.66 -14.23
N ASP A 46 -9.58 2.13 -13.48
CA ASP A 46 -8.98 3.46 -13.60
C ASP A 46 -7.43 3.37 -13.60
N ASN A 47 -6.79 4.50 -13.88
CA ASN A 47 -5.33 4.64 -13.92
C ASN A 47 -4.77 5.30 -12.63
N ASP A 48 -5.50 5.26 -11.51
CA ASP A 48 -5.02 5.84 -10.26
C ASP A 48 -3.88 4.99 -9.70
N GLN A 49 -2.71 5.60 -9.51
CA GLN A 49 -1.50 4.91 -9.02
C GLN A 49 -1.58 4.44 -7.56
N THR A 50 -2.64 4.83 -6.84
CA THR A 50 -2.94 4.36 -5.48
C THR A 50 -3.93 3.19 -5.45
N HIS A 51 -4.53 2.83 -6.59
CA HIS A 51 -5.50 1.74 -6.71
C HIS A 51 -4.79 0.47 -7.18
N PHE A 52 -4.76 -0.53 -6.31
CA PHE A 52 -4.14 -1.82 -6.59
C PHE A 52 -5.20 -2.90 -6.81
N GLY A 53 -5.06 -3.72 -7.84
CA GLY A 53 -6.10 -4.63 -8.30
C GLY A 53 -6.44 -5.78 -7.35
N LEU A 54 -7.71 -6.15 -7.30
CA LEU A 54 -8.20 -7.33 -6.55
C LEU A 54 -8.51 -8.53 -7.44
N GLY A 55 -8.20 -8.46 -8.74
CA GLY A 55 -8.43 -9.55 -9.69
C GLY A 55 -9.70 -9.38 -10.53
N THR A 56 -10.01 -10.44 -11.28
CA THR A 56 -11.16 -10.49 -12.20
C THR A 56 -12.15 -11.57 -11.80
N ILE A 57 -13.41 -11.37 -12.15
CA ILE A 57 -14.52 -12.31 -11.97
C ILE A 57 -15.43 -12.28 -13.21
N ASN A 58 -16.30 -13.28 -13.38
CA ASN A 58 -17.27 -13.32 -14.49
C ASN A 58 -16.60 -13.08 -15.87
N THR A 59 -15.52 -13.83 -16.13
CA THR A 59 -14.65 -13.73 -17.33
C THR A 59 -13.79 -12.47 -17.39
N THR A 60 -14.40 -11.29 -17.43
CA THR A 60 -13.69 -10.00 -17.64
C THR A 60 -14.06 -8.92 -16.63
N GLY A 61 -15.03 -9.19 -15.76
CA GLY A 61 -15.44 -8.26 -14.71
C GLY A 61 -14.29 -7.97 -13.75
N LYS A 62 -14.18 -6.73 -13.30
CA LYS A 62 -13.14 -6.27 -12.37
C LYS A 62 -13.71 -6.32 -10.96
N ILE A 63 -13.04 -7.04 -10.05
CA ILE A 63 -13.57 -7.23 -8.69
C ILE A 63 -13.56 -5.91 -7.92
N GLY A 64 -12.47 -5.15 -8.05
CA GLY A 64 -12.24 -3.99 -7.22
C GLY A 64 -10.77 -3.61 -7.15
N PHE A 65 -10.47 -2.75 -6.19
CA PHE A 65 -9.13 -2.33 -5.86
C PHE A 65 -8.94 -2.25 -4.35
N PHE A 66 -7.70 -2.16 -3.90
CA PHE A 66 -7.36 -1.76 -2.55
C PHE A 66 -6.37 -0.60 -2.58
N GLN A 67 -6.42 0.21 -1.53
CA GLN A 67 -5.47 1.29 -1.29
C GLN A 67 -4.61 0.93 -0.09
N VAL A 68 -3.34 1.34 -0.11
CA VAL A 68 -2.41 1.14 1.01
C VAL A 68 -1.99 2.48 1.56
N SER A 69 -2.07 2.67 2.88
CA SER A 69 -1.49 3.82 3.58
C SER A 69 -0.64 3.38 4.76
N VAL A 70 0.32 4.23 5.14
CA VAL A 70 1.12 4.01 6.35
C VAL A 70 0.32 4.51 7.55
N GLU A 71 -0.16 3.60 8.40
CA GLU A 71 -0.86 3.99 9.63
C GLU A 71 0.14 4.43 10.70
N LYS A 72 1.24 3.70 10.83
CA LYS A 72 2.29 3.99 11.81
C LYS A 72 3.66 3.56 11.30
N ALA A 73 4.68 4.35 11.59
CA ALA A 73 6.06 4.02 11.32
C ALA A 73 6.90 4.24 12.57
N THR A 74 7.86 3.34 12.84
CA THR A 74 8.79 3.48 13.96
C THR A 74 10.21 3.10 13.57
N VAL A 75 11.20 3.76 14.18
CA VAL A 75 12.61 3.34 14.17
C VAL A 75 13.07 3.13 15.60
N ASP A 76 13.56 1.93 15.92
CA ASP A 76 13.96 1.49 17.27
C ASP A 76 12.86 1.75 18.33
N GLY A 77 11.60 1.58 17.93
CA GLY A 77 10.43 1.78 18.79
C GLY A 77 9.98 3.24 18.96
N ILE A 78 10.68 4.20 18.34
CA ILE A 78 10.33 5.62 18.36
C ILE A 78 9.49 5.93 17.12
N ASP A 79 8.37 6.64 17.32
CA ASP A 79 7.51 7.08 16.22
C ASP A 79 8.25 8.07 15.31
N VAL A 80 8.11 7.87 13.99
CA VAL A 80 8.76 8.69 12.97
C VAL A 80 7.77 9.12 11.88
N ASN A 81 8.13 10.16 11.15
CA ASN A 81 7.43 10.54 9.93
C ASN A 81 7.89 9.70 8.74
N ILE A 82 7.04 9.66 7.72
CA ILE A 82 7.43 9.19 6.39
C ILE A 82 7.69 10.42 5.51
N TYR A 83 8.75 10.37 4.72
CA TYR A 83 8.98 11.32 3.65
C TYR A 83 8.90 10.64 2.29
N GLU A 84 8.42 11.39 1.30
CA GLU A 84 8.40 11.00 -0.11
C GLU A 84 9.56 11.72 -0.82
N THR A 85 10.34 11.02 -1.64
CA THR A 85 11.48 11.61 -2.35
C THR A 85 11.63 11.01 -3.75
N ASP A 86 12.23 11.77 -4.66
CA ASP A 86 12.68 11.26 -5.97
C ASP A 86 14.21 11.05 -5.99
N ASN A 87 14.88 11.33 -4.87
CA ASN A 87 16.34 11.21 -4.71
C ASN A 87 16.66 10.54 -3.38
N GLU A 88 17.30 9.37 -3.44
CA GLU A 88 17.72 8.59 -2.28
C GLU A 88 18.65 9.35 -1.31
N ASN A 89 19.29 10.42 -1.76
CA ASN A 89 20.23 11.24 -0.98
C ASN A 89 19.58 12.47 -0.33
N ASN A 90 18.29 12.72 -0.54
CA ASN A 90 17.61 13.89 0.01
C ASN A 90 16.25 13.53 0.60
N ILE A 91 15.91 14.15 1.73
CA ILE A 91 14.53 14.13 2.20
C ILE A 91 13.71 15.07 1.32
N GLY A 92 12.68 14.51 0.70
CA GLY A 92 11.67 15.29 0.01
C GLY A 92 10.57 15.74 0.96
N ILE A 93 9.32 15.42 0.64
CA ILE A 93 8.15 15.98 1.32
C ILE A 93 7.76 15.09 2.49
N ILE A 94 7.67 15.66 3.70
CA ILE A 94 7.11 14.96 4.86
C ILE A 94 5.61 14.72 4.67
N LYS A 95 5.16 13.50 4.94
CA LYS A 95 3.77 13.07 4.87
C LYS A 95 3.36 12.44 6.20
N THR A 96 2.28 12.94 6.78
CA THR A 96 1.59 12.24 7.87
C THR A 96 0.68 11.18 7.26
N SER A 97 0.92 9.91 7.57
CA SER A 97 0.16 8.76 7.09
C SER A 97 -0.05 8.71 5.55
N PRO A 98 1.04 8.70 4.76
CA PRO A 98 0.94 8.73 3.30
C PRO A 98 0.17 7.54 2.75
N GLN A 99 -0.64 7.82 1.74
CA GLN A 99 -1.12 6.80 0.81
C GLN A 99 0.00 6.46 -0.16
N LEU A 100 0.34 5.18 -0.26
CA LEU A 100 1.42 4.70 -1.08
C LEU A 100 0.99 4.61 -2.54
N LYS A 101 1.92 4.93 -3.43
CA LYS A 101 1.78 4.86 -4.88
C LYS A 101 2.85 3.97 -5.45
N ILE A 102 2.55 3.34 -6.59
CA ILE A 102 3.56 2.60 -7.32
C ILE A 102 4.71 3.52 -7.79
N GLY A 103 5.94 3.06 -7.63
CA GLY A 103 7.15 3.76 -8.07
C GLY A 103 7.62 4.92 -7.18
N THR A 104 6.80 5.35 -6.21
CA THR A 104 7.18 6.43 -5.29
C THR A 104 8.13 5.91 -4.20
N LEU A 105 9.27 6.56 -4.03
CA LEU A 105 10.27 6.23 -3.01
C LEU A 105 9.95 6.96 -1.69
N ASN A 106 9.92 6.19 -0.62
CA ASN A 106 9.59 6.66 0.72
C ASN A 106 10.72 6.34 1.69
N GLY A 107 10.87 7.14 2.75
CA GLY A 107 11.82 6.87 3.81
C GLY A 107 11.32 7.34 5.18
N PHE A 108 12.12 7.06 6.21
CA PHE A 108 11.78 7.34 7.61
C PHE A 108 12.54 8.58 8.10
N SER A 109 11.89 9.49 8.82
CA SER A 109 12.55 10.64 9.43
C SER A 109 11.94 11.00 10.79
N GLN A 110 12.78 11.03 11.83
CA GLN A 110 12.35 11.34 13.20
C GLN A 110 12.21 12.85 13.41
N ASP A 111 13.14 13.64 12.86
CA ASP A 111 13.17 15.10 12.99
C ASP A 111 12.47 15.83 11.83
N GLY A 112 12.06 15.10 10.79
CA GLY A 112 11.46 15.66 9.57
C GLY A 112 12.48 16.32 8.63
N VAL A 113 13.78 16.17 8.89
CA VAL A 113 14.86 16.87 8.15
C VAL A 113 15.99 15.91 7.74
N THR A 114 16.27 14.86 8.51
CA THR A 114 17.31 13.86 8.24
C THR A 114 16.75 12.43 8.21
N PRO A 115 17.29 11.52 7.36
CA PRO A 115 16.81 10.14 7.34
C PRO A 115 17.14 9.43 8.65
N SER A 116 16.15 8.78 9.25
CA SER A 116 16.30 8.06 10.51
C SER A 116 17.32 6.95 10.40
N LYS A 117 18.23 6.90 11.39
CA LYS A 117 19.23 5.85 11.55
C LYS A 117 18.86 4.93 12.70
N GLY A 118 18.85 3.63 12.47
CA GLY A 118 18.50 2.65 13.51
C GLY A 118 18.68 1.20 13.09
N ASN A 119 18.35 0.29 14.01
CA ASN A 119 18.46 -1.15 13.81
C ASN A 119 17.13 -1.81 13.42
N ASN A 120 16.01 -1.26 13.89
CA ASN A 120 14.69 -1.87 13.72
C ASN A 120 13.71 -0.86 13.14
N TYR A 121 13.27 -1.08 11.91
CA TYR A 121 12.25 -0.28 11.26
C TYR A 121 10.94 -1.06 11.22
N GLN A 122 9.84 -0.38 11.52
CA GLN A 122 8.50 -0.97 11.42
C GLN A 122 7.58 -0.07 10.61
N LEU A 123 6.78 -0.70 9.75
CA LEU A 123 5.67 -0.07 9.03
C LEU A 123 4.39 -0.84 9.33
N LYS A 124 3.46 -0.20 10.02
CA LYS A 124 2.07 -0.66 10.10
C LYS A 124 1.32 -0.08 8.92
N LEU A 125 0.94 -0.94 7.99
CA LEU A 125 0.19 -0.55 6.79
C LEU A 125 -1.29 -0.81 7.01
N LYS A 126 -2.10 0.14 6.56
CA LYS A 126 -3.55 0.04 6.45
C LYS A 126 -3.92 -0.26 5.00
N ILE A 127 -4.71 -1.31 4.80
CA ILE A 127 -5.20 -1.78 3.51
C ILE A 127 -6.71 -1.51 3.48
N SER A 128 -7.16 -0.70 2.53
CA SER A 128 -8.56 -0.28 2.40
C SER A 128 -9.15 -0.85 1.11
N PRO A 129 -9.88 -1.99 1.16
CA PRO A 129 -10.43 -2.62 -0.04
C PRO A 129 -11.76 -2.00 -0.46
N THR A 130 -11.97 -1.88 -1.76
CA THR A 130 -13.22 -1.46 -2.38
C THR A 130 -13.61 -2.44 -3.47
N ILE A 131 -14.82 -2.99 -3.38
CA ILE A 131 -15.40 -3.83 -4.44
C ILE A 131 -16.18 -2.93 -5.39
N TYR A 132 -16.00 -3.12 -6.69
CA TYR A 132 -16.78 -2.38 -7.68
C TYR A 132 -18.26 -2.81 -7.71
N SER A 133 -19.08 -2.09 -8.47
CA SER A 133 -20.50 -2.41 -8.58
C SER A 133 -20.74 -3.62 -9.49
N LEU A 134 -21.99 -4.11 -9.51
CA LEU A 134 -22.34 -5.27 -10.36
C LEU A 134 -22.10 -5.02 -11.85
N LYS A 135 -22.11 -3.74 -12.28
CA LYS A 135 -21.79 -3.35 -13.65
C LYS A 135 -20.33 -3.65 -13.99
N GLU A 136 -19.40 -3.26 -13.13
CA GLU A 136 -17.97 -3.50 -13.38
C GLU A 136 -17.57 -4.95 -13.12
N THR A 137 -18.24 -5.64 -12.20
CA THR A 137 -18.02 -7.08 -11.94
C THR A 137 -18.73 -7.99 -12.94
N ASN A 138 -19.47 -7.44 -13.92
CA ASN A 138 -20.28 -8.20 -14.89
C ASN A 138 -21.25 -9.21 -14.25
N GLY A 139 -21.86 -8.81 -13.13
CA GLY A 139 -22.80 -9.64 -12.38
C GLY A 139 -22.33 -9.94 -10.95
N PRO A 140 -23.08 -10.79 -10.22
CA PRO A 140 -22.77 -11.10 -8.82
C PRO A 140 -21.39 -11.73 -8.66
N LEU A 141 -20.79 -11.57 -7.48
CA LEU A 141 -19.61 -12.32 -7.08
C LEU A 141 -20.00 -13.78 -6.80
N VAL A 142 -20.12 -14.59 -7.85
CA VAL A 142 -20.40 -16.03 -7.75
C VAL A 142 -19.12 -16.83 -7.52
N ASP A 143 -19.25 -18.04 -6.99
CA ASP A 143 -18.18 -19.04 -6.80
C ASP A 143 -17.03 -18.67 -5.84
N GLY A 144 -17.26 -17.73 -4.91
CA GLY A 144 -16.25 -17.42 -3.89
C GLY A 144 -14.97 -16.86 -4.49
N GLY A 145 -15.08 -16.11 -5.60
CA GLY A 145 -13.96 -15.45 -6.26
C GLY A 145 -13.00 -14.85 -5.25
N GLU A 146 -11.77 -15.36 -5.26
CA GLU A 146 -10.78 -15.03 -4.24
C GLU A 146 -10.45 -13.54 -4.34
N LEU A 147 -10.70 -12.80 -3.25
CA LEU A 147 -10.28 -11.42 -3.09
C LEU A 147 -8.77 -11.39 -2.86
N SER A 148 -8.00 -11.55 -3.93
CA SER A 148 -6.55 -11.61 -3.89
C SER A 148 -5.95 -10.33 -4.50
N GLY A 149 -5.32 -9.51 -3.67
CA GLY A 149 -4.39 -8.47 -4.10
C GLY A 149 -2.96 -8.93 -3.86
N SER A 150 -1.99 -8.46 -4.67
CA SER A 150 -0.59 -8.78 -4.48
C SER A 150 0.31 -7.62 -4.91
N LEU A 151 1.18 -7.19 -4.00
CA LEU A 151 2.13 -6.10 -4.21
C LEU A 151 3.55 -6.62 -4.04
N LEU A 152 4.43 -6.17 -4.92
CA LEU A 152 5.87 -6.29 -4.74
C LEU A 152 6.38 -5.02 -4.05
N PHE A 153 6.90 -5.17 -2.84
CA PHE A 153 7.58 -4.11 -2.10
C PHE A 153 9.09 -4.25 -2.25
N ASP A 154 9.75 -3.15 -2.61
CA ASP A 154 11.21 -3.05 -2.60
C ASP A 154 11.64 -2.25 -1.37
N PHE A 155 12.71 -2.71 -0.73
CA PHE A 155 13.42 -2.00 0.33
C PHE A 155 14.86 -1.81 -0.10
N SER A 156 15.37 -0.58 -0.01
CA SER A 156 16.77 -0.27 -0.23
C SER A 156 17.41 0.29 1.03
N PHE A 157 18.70 0.02 1.16
CA PHE A 157 19.50 0.34 2.33
C PHE A 157 20.69 1.17 1.83
N GLY A 158 20.85 2.38 2.37
CA GLY A 158 22.00 3.22 2.05
C GLY A 158 23.32 2.54 2.44
N SER A 159 24.35 2.77 1.62
CA SER A 159 25.74 2.38 1.87
C SER A 159 26.47 3.42 2.71
#